data_AF-A0A970DL49-F1
#
_entry.id   AF-A0A970DL49-F1
#
_cell.length_a   1.000
_cell.length_b   1.000
_cell.length_c   1.000
_cell.angle_alpha   90.00
_cell.angle_beta   90.00
_cell.angle_gamma   90.00
#
_symmetry.space_group_name_H-M   'P 1'
#
loop_
_entity.id
_entity.type
_entity.pdbx_description
1 polymer ?
#
loop_
_entity_poly.entity_id
_entity_poly.type
_entity_poly.pdbx_seq_one_letter_code
_entity_poly.pdbx_strand_id
1 'polypeptide(L)'
;THELLNEKEIEHLVEGARIITLECGMRFLTDYFEGNNYFSISYQKHNLVRARTQLKLVQEIEENYDKLQEIIKNIITDLKK
;
A
#
# COMPACT_ATOMS: atom_id res chain seq x y z
N THR A 1 -19.61 9.67 -20.66
CA THR A 1 -19.15 9.06 -19.39
C THR A 1 -17.81 9.67 -19.08
N HIS A 2 -17.68 10.38 -17.96
CA HIS A 2 -16.38 10.93 -17.54
C HIS A 2 -15.40 9.78 -17.31
N GLU A 3 -14.16 9.91 -17.77
CA GLU A 3 -13.07 9.03 -17.35
C GLU A 3 -12.97 9.08 -15.82
N LEU A 4 -12.96 7.90 -15.17
CA LEU A 4 -13.07 7.78 -13.71
C LEU A 4 -11.78 8.17 -12.98
N LEU A 5 -10.65 8.13 -13.69
CA LEU A 5 -9.31 8.50 -13.24
C LEU A 5 -8.64 9.34 -14.33
N ASN A 6 -7.92 10.39 -13.94
CA ASN A 6 -7.09 11.17 -14.85
C ASN A 6 -5.70 10.54 -15.06
N GLU A 7 -4.95 11.05 -16.04
CA GLU A 7 -3.63 10.52 -16.40
C GLU A 7 -2.64 10.50 -15.21
N LYS A 8 -2.67 11.53 -14.37
CA LYS A 8 -1.81 11.59 -13.19
C LYS A 8 -2.21 10.58 -12.13
N GLU A 9 -3.51 10.36 -11.91
CA GLU A 9 -3.98 9.33 -10.99
C GLU A 9 -3.52 7.95 -11.45
N ILE A 10 -3.61 7.65 -12.75
CA ILE A 10 -3.14 6.39 -13.33
C ILE A 10 -1.63 6.21 -13.14
N GLU A 11 -0.83 7.24 -13.44
CA GLU A 11 0.64 7.23 -13.28
C GLU A 11 1.07 6.90 -11.84
N HIS A 12 0.29 7.38 -10.86
CA HIS A 12 0.60 7.25 -9.44
C HIS A 12 -0.11 6.09 -8.74
N LEU A 13 -0.83 5.20 -9.45
CA LEU A 13 -1.57 4.11 -8.80
C LEU A 13 -0.68 3.18 -7.96
N VAL A 14 0.48 2.76 -8.51
CA VAL A 14 1.42 1.87 -7.80
C VAL A 14 2.05 2.60 -6.62
N GLU A 15 2.44 3.86 -6.80
CA GLU A 15 3.02 4.67 -5.73
C GLU A 15 2.00 4.94 -4.61
N GLY A 16 0.74 5.20 -4.95
CA GLY A 16 -0.34 5.35 -3.98
C GLY A 16 -0.53 4.09 -3.14
N ALA A 17 -0.50 2.91 -3.78
CA ALA A 17 -0.55 1.62 -3.08
C ALA A 17 0.66 1.40 -2.15
N ARG A 18 1.87 1.81 -2.58
CA ARG A 18 3.07 1.79 -1.75
C ARG A 18 2.94 2.70 -0.52
N ILE A 19 2.55 3.95 -0.74
CA ILE A 19 2.43 4.98 0.32
C ILE A 19 1.40 4.58 1.37
N ILE A 20 0.20 4.14 0.97
CA ILE A 20 -0.85 3.76 1.93
C ILE A 20 -0.44 2.54 2.75
N THR A 21 0.29 1.60 2.14
CA THR A 21 0.83 0.43 2.83
C THR A 21 1.88 0.83 3.85
N LEU A 22 2.79 1.73 3.47
CA LEU A 22 3.82 2.28 4.35
C LEU A 22 3.21 3.07 5.51
N GLU A 23 2.27 3.98 5.24
CA GLU A 23 1.54 4.75 6.25
C GLU A 23 0.89 3.82 7.28
N CYS A 24 0.18 2.79 6.82
CA CYS A 24 -0.47 1.81 7.69
C CYS A 24 0.55 1.04 8.55
N GLY A 25 1.67 0.63 7.95
CA GLY A 25 2.78 -0.02 8.67
C GLY A 25 3.37 0.86 9.77
N MET A 26 3.62 2.14 9.47
CA MET A 26 4.10 3.11 10.45
C MET A 26 3.08 3.32 11.57
N ARG A 27 1.79 3.42 11.26
CA ARG A 27 0.73 3.58 12.26
C ARG A 27 0.64 2.39 13.21
N PHE A 28 0.76 1.15 12.70
CA PHE A 28 0.84 -0.03 13.57
C PHE A 28 2.10 -0.01 14.44
N LEU A 29 3.24 0.39 13.89
CA LEU A 29 4.49 0.44 14.63
C LEU A 29 4.45 1.50 15.74
N THR A 30 3.91 2.69 15.44
CA THR A 30 3.69 3.76 16.43
C THR A 30 2.75 3.29 17.52
N ASP A 31 1.60 2.70 17.17
CA ASP A 31 0.64 2.21 18.16
C ASP A 31 1.27 1.13 19.05
N TYR A 32 2.14 0.26 18.52
CA TYR A 32 2.89 -0.70 19.33
C TYR A 32 3.80 -0.02 20.38
N PHE A 33 4.50 1.06 20.01
CA PHE A 33 5.34 1.81 20.95
C PHE A 33 4.53 2.62 21.97
N GLU A 34 3.33 3.06 21.61
CA GLU A 34 2.42 3.79 22.49
C GLU A 34 1.62 2.87 23.44
N GLY A 35 1.80 1.55 23.34
CA GLY A 35 1.16 0.57 24.24
C GLY A 35 -0.07 -0.13 23.67
N ASN A 36 -0.36 0.05 22.37
CA ASN A 36 -1.51 -0.48 21.63
C ASN A 36 -2.85 0.13 22.06
N ASN A 37 -2.96 1.45 22.01
CA ASN A 37 -4.15 2.19 22.46
C ASN A 37 -5.15 2.45 21.33
N TYR A 38 -4.69 2.45 20.08
CA TYR A 38 -5.51 2.81 18.92
C TYR A 38 -6.15 1.58 18.25
N PHE A 39 -5.36 0.56 17.92
CA PHE A 39 -5.85 -0.64 17.26
C PHE A 39 -6.11 -1.77 18.25
N SER A 40 -7.26 -2.43 18.14
CA SER A 40 -7.54 -3.62 18.94
C SER A 40 -6.50 -4.73 18.69
N ILE A 41 -5.97 -5.27 19.78
CA ILE A 41 -4.98 -6.35 19.78
C ILE A 41 -5.51 -7.63 20.44
N SER A 42 -4.95 -8.76 20.05
CA SER A 42 -5.27 -10.08 20.62
C SER A 42 -4.11 -10.61 21.50
N TYR A 43 -2.92 -10.04 21.35
CA TYR A 43 -1.71 -10.35 22.12
C TYR A 43 -0.75 -9.16 22.07
N GLN A 44 0.17 -9.08 23.03
CA GLN A 44 1.00 -7.88 23.26
C GLN A 44 1.81 -7.40 22.03
N LYS A 45 2.24 -8.32 21.16
CA LYS A 45 3.04 -8.02 19.96
C LYS A 45 2.22 -7.90 18.67
N HIS A 46 0.89 -7.84 18.75
CA HIS A 46 0.03 -7.95 17.56
C HIS A 46 0.28 -6.83 16.54
N ASN A 47 0.36 -5.57 16.98
CA ASN A 47 0.65 -4.46 16.07
C ASN A 47 2.09 -4.50 15.53
N LEU A 48 3.07 -5.02 16.29
CA LEU A 48 4.41 -5.26 15.76
C LEU A 48 4.41 -6.29 14.62
N VAL A 49 3.62 -7.36 14.74
CA VAL A 49 3.46 -8.35 13.68
C VAL A 49 2.79 -7.72 12.45
N ARG A 50 1.72 -6.94 12.64
CA ARG A 50 1.06 -6.20 11.55
C ARG A 50 2.02 -5.25 10.83
N ALA A 51 2.78 -4.46 11.60
CA ALA A 51 3.78 -3.53 11.05
C ALA A 51 4.81 -4.25 10.17
N ARG A 52 5.34 -5.40 10.62
CA ARG A 52 6.29 -6.20 9.84
C ARG A 52 5.72 -6.68 8.51
N THR A 53 4.47 -7.15 8.52
CA THR A 53 3.78 -7.56 7.28
C THR A 53 3.64 -6.39 6.31
N GLN A 54 3.19 -5.23 6.78
CA GLN A 54 3.06 -4.04 5.94
C GLN A 54 4.41 -3.60 5.36
N LEU A 55 5.48 -3.58 6.16
CA LEU A 55 6.82 -3.20 5.71
C LEU A 55 7.40 -4.20 4.70
N LYS A 56 7.16 -5.51 4.89
CA LYS A 56 7.55 -6.51 3.90
C LYS A 56 6.77 -6.34 2.59
N LEU A 57 5.48 -6.01 2.66
CA LEU A 57 4.69 -5.72 1.47
C LEU A 57 5.20 -4.47 0.73
N VAL A 58 5.59 -3.41 1.44
CA VAL A 58 6.25 -2.24 0.83
C VAL A 58 7.51 -2.66 0.08
N GLN A 59 8.37 -3.46 0.71
CA GLN A 59 9.58 -3.96 0.07
C GLN A 59 9.26 -4.77 -1.21
N GLU A 60 8.25 -5.65 -1.17
CA GLU A 60 7.84 -6.42 -2.35
C GLU A 60 7.25 -5.54 -3.45
N ILE A 61 6.50 -4.49 -3.11
CA ILE A 61 6.01 -3.49 -4.06
C ILE A 61 7.19 -2.76 -4.72
N GLU A 62 8.19 -2.35 -3.95
CA GLU A 62 9.40 -1.69 -4.46
C GLU A 62 10.20 -2.60 -5.39
N GLU A 63 10.40 -3.87 -5.01
CA GLU A 63 11.09 -4.88 -5.81
C GLU A 63 10.36 -5.20 -7.13
N ASN A 64 9.03 -5.02 -7.17
CA ASN A 64 8.19 -5.32 -8.33
C ASN A 64 7.58 -4.07 -8.97
N TYR A 65 8.09 -2.87 -8.67
CA TYR A 65 7.45 -1.60 -9.03
C TYR A 65 7.21 -1.47 -10.53
N ASP A 66 8.24 -1.72 -11.34
CA ASP A 66 8.16 -1.62 -12.81
C ASP A 66 7.15 -2.62 -13.40
N LYS A 67 7.11 -3.83 -12.85
CA LYS A 67 6.16 -4.86 -13.27
C LYS A 67 4.72 -4.47 -12.95
N LEU A 68 4.48 -3.88 -11.77
CA LEU A 68 3.17 -3.38 -11.40
C LEU A 68 2.74 -2.22 -12.31
N GLN A 69 3.66 -1.30 -12.63
CA GLN A 69 3.40 -0.21 -13.58
C GLN A 69 3.05 -0.73 -14.98
N GLU A 70 3.75 -1.75 -15.46
CA GLU A 70 3.44 -2.40 -16.74
C GLU A 70 2.03 -3.02 -16.73
N ILE A 71 1.64 -3.71 -15.66
CA ILE A 71 0.30 -4.28 -15.49
C ILE A 71 -0.77 -3.19 -15.58
N ILE A 72 -0.61 -2.08 -14.86
CA ILE A 72 -1.55 -0.95 -14.91
C ILE A 72 -1.65 -0.39 -16.34
N LYS A 73 -0.52 -0.18 -17.01
CA LYS A 73 -0.49 0.31 -18.39
C LYS A 73 -1.23 -0.62 -19.36
N ASN A 74 -1.04 -1.93 -19.23
CA ASN A 74 -1.72 -2.93 -20.06
C ASN A 74 -3.24 -2.90 -19.83
N ILE A 75 -3.68 -2.86 -18.57
CA ILE A 75 -5.11 -2.77 -18.22
C ILE A 75 -5.74 -1.50 -18.80
N ILE A 76 -5.10 -0.33 -18.64
CA ILE A 76 -5.60 0.94 -19.18
C ILE A 76 -5.65 0.93 -20.71
N THR A 77 -4.67 0.29 -21.36
CA THR A 77 -4.66 0.13 -22.81
C THR A 77 -5.83 -0.73 -23.29
N ASP A 78 -6.11 -1.84 -22.60
CA ASP A 78 -7.21 -2.74 -22.95
C ASP A 78 -8.59 -2.12 -22.68
N LEU A 79 -8.73 -1.30 -21.64
CA LEU A 79 -9.97 -0.55 -21.37
C LEU A 79 -10.27 0.56 -22.39
N LYS A 80 -9.24 1.04 -23.11
CA LYS A 80 -9.37 2.08 -24.14
C LYS A 80 -9.62 1.52 -25.55
N LYS A 81 -9.54 0.20 -25.74
CA LYS A 81 -9.91 -0.48 -27.00
C LYS A 81 -11.41 -0.69 -27.08
#